data_AF-A0A6G3XNA2-F1
#
_entry.id   AF-A0A6G3XNA2-F1
#
_cell.length_a   1.000
_cell.length_b   1.000
_cell.length_c   1.000
_cell.angle_alpha   90.00
_cell.angle_beta   90.00
_cell.angle_gamma   90.00
#
_symmetry.space_group_name_H-M   'P 1'
#
loop_
_entity.id
_entity.type
_entity.pdbx_description
1 polymer ?
#
loop_
_entity_poly.entity_id
_entity_poly.type
_entity_poly.pdbx_seq_one_letter_code
_entity_poly.pdbx_strand_id
1 'polypeptide(L)'
;LQYLCFQREAELYDNYRIDPLVQTLESLRAEVADDLVFVARLGDEVVGSVRGFTDPDGTGLIGKLCVHPRLQGHGLGARLL
;
A
#
# COMPACT_ATOMS: atom_id res chain seq x y z
N LEU A 1 1.83 -0.43 8.80
CA LEU A 1 1.43 0.69 7.93
C LEU A 1 0.10 0.46 7.22
N GLN A 2 -0.04 -0.52 6.30
CA GLN A 2 -1.25 -0.65 5.46
C GLN A 2 -2.56 -0.70 6.28
N TYR A 3 -2.59 -1.49 7.35
CA TYR A 3 -3.77 -1.64 8.21
C TYR A 3 -4.29 -0.30 8.74
N LEU A 4 -3.39 0.62 9.09
CA LEU A 4 -3.74 1.95 9.56
C LEU A 4 -4.23 2.86 8.42
N CYS A 5 -3.61 2.75 7.25
CA CYS A 5 -3.92 3.62 6.12
C CYS A 5 -5.31 3.34 5.55
N PHE A 6 -5.71 2.06 5.50
CA PHE A 6 -6.97 1.61 4.91
C PHE A 6 -8.19 1.66 5.85
N GLN A 7 -8.04 2.15 7.10
CA GLN A 7 -9.17 2.34 8.01
C GLN A 7 -10.21 3.29 7.43
N ARG A 8 -9.74 4.38 6.80
CA ARG A 8 -10.64 5.40 6.22
C ARG A 8 -11.44 4.88 5.05
N GLU A 9 -10.84 4.04 4.20
CA GLU A 9 -11.51 3.36 3.10
C GLU A 9 -12.55 2.36 3.63
N ALA A 10 -12.20 1.59 4.67
CA ALA A 10 -13.18 0.69 5.30
C ALA A 10 -14.35 1.44 5.92
N GLU A 11 -14.11 2.57 6.59
CA GLU A 11 -15.16 3.46 7.10
C GLU A 11 -16.02 4.02 5.97
N LEU A 12 -15.40 4.50 4.89
CA LEU A 12 -16.10 5.12 3.74
C LEU A 12 -17.04 4.13 3.05
N TYR A 13 -16.65 2.86 2.95
CA TYR A 13 -17.41 1.81 2.28
C TYR A 13 -18.19 0.92 3.26
N ASP A 14 -18.19 1.22 4.55
CA ASP A 14 -18.72 0.38 5.64
C ASP A 14 -18.30 -1.11 5.49
N ASN A 15 -17.04 -1.33 5.12
CA ASN A 15 -16.50 -2.64 4.83
C ASN A 15 -15.11 -2.83 5.43
N TYR A 16 -15.07 -3.44 6.61
CA TYR A 16 -13.84 -3.78 7.33
C TYR A 16 -13.24 -5.13 6.92
N ARG A 17 -13.80 -5.78 5.89
CA ARG A 17 -13.29 -7.04 5.34
C ARG A 17 -12.47 -6.84 4.06
N ILE A 18 -12.13 -5.60 3.73
CA ILE A 18 -11.24 -5.29 2.60
C ILE A 18 -9.87 -5.92 2.81
N ASP A 19 -9.26 -6.37 1.71
CA ASP A 19 -8.01 -7.13 1.69
C ASP A 19 -6.91 -6.55 2.61
N PRO A 20 -6.60 -5.23 2.60
CA PRO A 20 -5.52 -4.68 3.42
C PRO A 20 -5.74 -4.81 4.94
N LEU A 21 -6.98 -5.03 5.39
CA LEU A 21 -7.34 -5.16 6.79
C LEU A 21 -7.39 -6.62 7.28
N VAL A 22 -7.55 -7.58 6.36
CA VAL A 22 -7.69 -9.00 6.68
C VAL A 22 -6.57 -9.88 6.12
N GLN A 23 -5.69 -9.31 5.30
CA GLN A 23 -4.55 -10.01 4.70
C GLN A 23 -3.64 -10.59 5.79
N THR A 24 -3.30 -11.87 5.63
CA THR A 24 -2.37 -12.56 6.54
C THR A 24 -0.94 -12.09 6.31
N LEU A 25 -0.10 -12.19 7.35
CA LEU A 25 1.32 -11.88 7.23
C LEU A 25 2.02 -12.76 6.18
N GLU A 26 1.61 -14.02 6.05
CA GLU A 26 2.15 -14.95 5.05
C GLU A 26 1.83 -14.49 3.61
N SER A 27 0.57 -14.15 3.33
CA SER A 27 0.16 -13.62 2.02
C SER A 27 0.87 -12.31 1.72
N LEU A 28 0.99 -11.41 2.69
CA LEU A 28 1.73 -10.16 2.53
C LEU A 28 3.21 -10.41 2.21
N ARG A 29 3.85 -11.40 2.85
CA ARG A 29 5.25 -11.75 2.58
C ARG A 29 5.43 -12.31 1.17
N ALA A 30 4.49 -13.15 0.71
CA ALA A 30 4.50 -13.67 -0.67
C ALA A 30 4.36 -12.52 -1.68
N GLU A 31 3.37 -11.64 -1.50
CA GLU A 31 3.20 -10.48 -2.39
C GLU A 31 4.44 -9.58 -2.43
N VAL A 32 5.09 -9.33 -1.29
CA VAL A 32 6.32 -8.51 -1.26
C VAL A 32 7.50 -9.20 -1.96
N ALA A 33 7.51 -10.53 -2.02
CA ALA A 33 8.58 -11.27 -2.71
C ALA A 33 8.40 -11.25 -4.24
N ASP A 34 7.15 -11.21 -4.71
CA ASP A 34 6.80 -11.30 -6.13
C ASP A 34 6.61 -9.93 -6.80
N ASP A 35 6.07 -8.94 -6.07
CA ASP A 35 5.78 -7.60 -6.60
C ASP A 35 6.98 -6.65 -6.51
N LEU A 36 6.96 -5.63 -7.37
CA LEU A 36 7.78 -4.44 -7.20
C LEU A 36 7.20 -3.58 -6.07
N VAL A 37 7.99 -3.35 -5.02
CA VAL A 37 7.57 -2.59 -3.84
C VAL A 37 8.48 -1.39 -3.62
N PHE A 38 7.88 -0.20 -3.55
CA PHE A 38 8.55 1.01 -3.09
C PHE A 38 8.00 1.47 -1.74
N VAL A 39 8.89 2.00 -0.91
CA VAL A 39 8.55 2.52 0.41
C VAL A 39 9.05 3.95 0.57
N ALA A 40 8.18 4.81 1.11
CA ALA A 40 8.58 6.10 1.63
C ALA A 40 8.94 5.93 3.11
N ARG A 41 10.11 6.43 3.50
CA ARG A 41 10.62 6.33 4.87
C ARG A 41 10.82 7.70 5.51
N LEU A 42 10.59 7.78 6.81
CA LEU A 42 10.97 8.89 7.67
C LEU A 42 11.88 8.34 8.76
N GLY A 43 13.20 8.42 8.55
CA GLY A 43 14.17 7.64 9.33
C GLY A 43 13.96 6.14 9.10
N ASP A 44 13.84 5.37 10.18
CA ASP A 44 13.61 3.93 10.12
C ASP A 44 12.14 3.54 9.89
N GLU A 45 11.22 4.50 10.09
CA GLU A 45 9.78 4.29 9.98
C GLU A 45 9.32 4.30 8.52
N VAL A 46 8.52 3.30 8.14
CA VAL A 46 7.85 3.26 6.83
C VAL A 46 6.55 4.07 6.93
N VAL A 47 6.49 5.18 6.19
CA VAL A 47 5.38 6.14 6.21
C VAL A 47 4.51 6.12 4.96
N GLY A 48 4.94 5.41 3.93
CA GLY A 48 4.16 5.17 2.71
C GLY A 48 4.68 3.94 1.99
N SER A 49 3.82 3.30 1.20
CA SER A 49 4.23 2.20 0.33
C SER A 49 3.37 2.15 -0.92
N VAL A 50 3.98 1.79 -2.03
CA VAL A 50 3.28 1.33 -3.23
C VAL A 50 3.80 -0.06 -3.61
N ARG A 51 2.90 -0.89 -4.12
CA ARG A 51 3.24 -2.20 -4.70
C ARG A 51 2.48 -2.43 -6.00
N GLY A 52 3.13 -3.13 -6.91
CA GLY A 52 2.57 -3.47 -8.21
C GLY A 52 3.50 -4.39 -8.99
N PHE A 53 3.05 -4.82 -10.16
CA PHE A 53 3.83 -5.68 -11.06
C PHE A 53 3.66 -5.20 -12.50
N THR A 54 4.53 -5.66 -13.39
CA THR A 54 4.38 -5.45 -14.82
C THR A 54 3.85 -6.74 -15.45
N ASP A 55 2.77 -6.65 -16.21
CA ASP A 55 2.24 -7.80 -16.93
C ASP A 55 3.15 -8.20 -18.12
N PRO A 56 2.93 -9.39 -18.72
CA PRO A 56 3.74 -9.83 -19.86
C PRO A 56 3.66 -8.92 -21.09
N ASP A 57 2.62 -8.10 -21.21
CA ASP A 57 2.42 -7.15 -22.32
C ASP A 57 3.14 -5.81 -22.05
N GLY A 58 3.75 -5.64 -20.88
CA GLY A 58 4.53 -4.47 -20.48
C GLY A 58 3.73 -3.41 -19.73
N THR A 59 2.47 -3.66 -19.36
CA THR A 59 1.64 -2.73 -18.59
C THR A 59 1.97 -2.81 -17.11
N GLY A 60 2.27 -1.66 -16.50
CA GLY A 60 2.44 -1.55 -15.05
C GLY A 60 1.10 -1.50 -14.33
N LEU A 61 0.86 -2.44 -13.42
CA LEU A 61 -0.35 -2.56 -12.61
C LEU A 61 -0.03 -2.17 -11.16
N ILE A 62 -0.65 -1.11 -10.67
CA ILE A 62 -0.53 -0.69 -9.28
C ILE A 62 -1.54 -1.48 -8.45
N GLY A 63 -1.04 -2.29 -7.53
CA GLY A 63 -1.85 -3.07 -6.60
C GLY A 63 -2.35 -2.22 -5.43
N LYS A 64 -1.45 -1.81 -4.54
CA LYS A 64 -1.82 -1.05 -3.34
C LYS A 64 -0.87 0.12 -3.11
N LEU A 65 -1.42 1.34 -3.07
CA LEU A 65 -0.73 2.56 -2.67
C LEU A 65 -1.32 3.05 -1.35
N CYS A 66 -0.48 3.34 -0.37
CA CYS A 66 -0.93 3.91 0.89
C CYS A 66 0.10 4.88 1.48
N VAL A 67 -0.40 5.87 2.21
CA VAL A 67 0.40 6.86 2.94
C VAL A 67 -0.19 6.99 4.34
N HIS A 68 0.68 7.02 5.34
CA HIS A 68 0.33 7.20 6.74
C HIS A 68 -0.66 8.38 6.90
N PRO A 69 -1.81 8.22 7.58
CA PRO A 69 -2.87 9.24 7.63
C PRO A 69 -2.40 10.64 8.03
N ARG A 70 -1.50 10.73 9.02
CA ARG A 70 -0.91 12.00 9.49
C ARG A 70 0.03 12.69 8.49
N LEU A 71 0.40 12.03 7.39
CA LEU A 71 1.35 12.50 6.39
C LEU A 71 0.73 12.56 4.98
N GLN A 72 -0.58 12.35 4.87
CA GLN A 72 -1.34 12.56 3.65
C GLN A 72 -1.40 14.06 3.32
N GLY A 73 -1.59 14.42 2.04
CA GLY A 73 -1.63 15.82 1.59
C GLY A 73 -0.26 16.48 1.39
N HIS A 74 0.84 15.78 1.66
CA HIS A 74 2.22 16.29 1.50
C HIS A 74 2.93 15.77 0.23
N GLY A 75 2.19 15.25 -0.75
CA GLY A 75 2.75 14.79 -2.03
C GLY A 75 3.49 13.45 -1.98
N LEU A 76 3.51 12.74 -0.84
CA LEU A 76 4.18 11.43 -0.71
C LEU A 76 3.61 10.38 -1.67
N GLY A 77 2.29 10.31 -1.81
CA GLY A 77 1.64 9.37 -2.73
C GLY A 77 2.03 9.60 -4.18
N ALA A 78 2.09 10.88 -4.59
CA ALA A 78 2.50 11.26 -5.94
C ALA A 78 3.98 10.99 -6.22
N ARG A 79 4.85 11.00 -5.19
CA ARG A 79 6.27 10.65 -5.32
C ARG A 79 6.54 9.16 -5.34
N LEU A 80 5.60 8.35 -4.88
CA LEU A 80 5.66 6.89 -4.95
C LEU A 80 5.27 6.36 -6.34
N LEU A 81 4.59 7.19 -7.15
CA LEU A 81 4.22 6.92 -8.54
C LEU A 81 5.22 7.58 -9.49
#